data_AF-A0A9X0QJQ4-F1
#
_entry.id   AF-A0A9X0QJQ4-F1
#
_cell.length_a   1.000
_cell.length_b   1.000
_cell.length_c   1.000
_cell.angle_alpha   90.00
_cell.angle_beta   90.00
_cell.angle_gamma   90.00
#
_symmetry.space_group_name_H-M   'P 1'
#
loop_
_entity.id
_entity.type
_entity.pdbx_description
1 polymer ?
#
loop_
_entity_poly.entity_id
_entity_poly.type
_entity_poly.pdbx_seq_one_letter_code
_entity_poly.pdbx_strand_id
1 'polypeptide(L)'
;MSSKVYRSESPPLLALLLVATLLASGTRMEAQAVFGSIVGTATDPTTGAVIPNATIVVIDVSKGTSQTVQSKDDGNYSVLRLIPDS
;
A
#
# COMPACT_ATOMS: atom_id res chain seq x y z
N MET A 1 -16.31 -41.63 50.55
CA MET A 1 -15.82 -40.26 50.30
C MET A 1 -14.69 -40.35 49.28
N SER A 2 -14.97 -40.08 48.00
CA SER A 2 -13.97 -40.11 46.92
C SER A 2 -13.23 -38.78 46.87
N SER A 3 -11.93 -38.78 47.17
CA SER A 3 -11.07 -37.64 46.92
C SER A 3 -10.66 -37.62 45.44
N LYS A 4 -11.17 -36.63 44.70
CA LYS A 4 -10.62 -36.30 43.38
C LYS A 4 -9.25 -35.66 43.60
N VAL A 5 -8.21 -36.42 43.27
CA VAL A 5 -6.83 -35.90 43.21
C VAL A 5 -6.75 -34.98 41.99
N TYR A 6 -6.67 -33.67 42.22
CA TYR A 6 -6.42 -32.70 41.16
C TYR A 6 -4.90 -32.65 40.93
N ARG A 7 -4.41 -33.41 39.95
CA ARG A 7 -3.01 -33.27 39.51
C ARG A 7 -2.88 -31.90 38.84
N SER A 8 -1.98 -31.09 39.39
CA SER A 8 -1.53 -29.86 38.75
C SER A 8 -0.70 -30.26 37.53
N GLU A 9 -1.34 -30.29 36.36
CA GLU A 9 -0.66 -30.42 35.08
C GLU A 9 0.03 -29.07 34.80
N SER A 10 1.20 -28.85 35.41
CA SER A 10 2.01 -27.67 35.08
C SER A 10 2.41 -27.79 33.60
N PRO A 11 2.13 -26.76 32.78
CA PRO A 11 2.48 -26.84 31.36
C PRO A 11 3.99 -27.04 31.26
N PRO A 12 4.46 -27.99 30.41
CA PRO A 12 5.88 -28.26 30.30
C PRO A 12 6.60 -26.98 29.87
N LEU A 13 7.75 -26.69 30.49
CA LEU A 13 8.53 -25.46 30.25
C LEU A 13 8.76 -25.20 28.76
N LEU A 14 8.92 -26.27 27.97
CA LEU A 14 9.04 -26.21 26.52
C LEU A 14 7.80 -25.63 25.83
N ALA A 15 6.59 -26.01 26.27
CA ALA A 15 5.35 -25.44 25.75
C ALA A 15 5.23 -23.96 26.13
N LEU A 16 5.63 -23.58 27.35
CA LEU A 16 5.65 -22.18 27.77
C LEU A 16 6.65 -21.36 26.95
N LEU A 17 7.83 -21.92 26.67
CA LEU A 17 8.86 -21.28 25.85
C LEU A 17 8.42 -21.16 24.38
N LEU A 18 7.74 -22.18 23.84
CA LEU A 18 7.15 -22.16 22.49
C LEU A 18 6.07 -21.08 22.37
N VAL A 19 5.19 -20.96 23.37
CA VAL A 19 4.17 -19.91 23.38
C VAL A 19 4.83 -18.53 23.52
N ALA A 20 5.82 -18.38 24.40
CA ALA A 20 6.53 -17.13 24.58
C ALA A 20 7.27 -16.69 23.30
N THR A 21 7.89 -17.64 22.59
CA THR A 21 8.57 -17.36 21.31
C THR A 21 7.57 -16.98 20.22
N LEU A 22 6.43 -17.68 20.12
CA LEU A 22 5.37 -17.35 19.16
C LEU A 22 4.77 -15.95 19.39
N LEU A 23 4.58 -15.55 20.65
CA LEU A 23 4.08 -14.22 21.03
C LEU A 23 5.14 -13.12 20.82
N ALA A 24 6.43 -13.45 20.97
CA ALA A 24 7.53 -12.53 20.73
C ALA A 24 7.86 -12.35 19.23
N SER A 25 7.52 -13.33 18.40
CA SER A 25 7.61 -13.22 16.94
C SER A 25 6.46 -12.38 16.38
N GLY A 26 6.49 -11.07 16.62
CA GLY A 26 5.62 -10.12 15.96
C GLY A 26 5.85 -10.18 14.44
N THR A 27 4.86 -10.64 13.69
CA THR A 27 4.90 -10.62 12.23
C THR A 27 4.74 -9.17 11.76
N ARG A 28 5.71 -8.67 10.97
CA ARG A 28 5.51 -7.41 10.24
C ARG A 28 4.49 -7.69 9.14
N MET A 29 3.27 -7.21 9.31
CA MET A 29 2.28 -7.21 8.24
C MET A 29 2.65 -6.12 7.23
N GLU A 30 3.31 -6.52 6.15
CA GLU A 30 3.51 -5.64 4.99
C GLU A 30 2.17 -5.46 4.28
N ALA A 31 1.50 -4.33 4.49
CA ALA A 31 0.31 -3.98 3.74
C ALA A 31 0.72 -3.62 2.29
N GLN A 32 0.24 -4.38 1.31
CA GLN A 32 0.42 -4.02 -0.10
C GLN A 32 -0.45 -2.80 -0.41
N ALA A 33 0.19 -1.65 -0.63
CA ALA A 33 -0.51 -0.47 -1.10
C ALA A 33 -0.72 -0.58 -2.62
N VAL A 34 -1.92 -0.96 -3.03
CA VAL A 34 -2.30 -1.00 -4.44
C VAL A 34 -2.63 0.41 -4.89
N PHE A 35 -1.95 0.86 -5.95
CA PHE A 35 -2.18 2.18 -6.51
C PHE A 35 -2.34 2.10 -8.03
N GLY A 36 -3.15 3.02 -8.56
CA GLY A 36 -3.18 3.34 -9.97
C GLY A 36 -2.07 4.30 -10.38
N SER A 37 -1.81 4.34 -11.69
CA SER A 37 -0.92 5.32 -12.32
C SER A 37 -1.51 5.79 -13.65
N ILE A 38 -1.38 7.08 -13.94
CA ILE A 38 -1.66 7.65 -15.26
C ILE A 38 -0.32 8.16 -15.82
N VAL A 39 0.07 7.62 -16.96
CA VAL A 39 1.30 7.99 -17.67
C VAL A 39 0.96 8.34 -19.11
N GLY A 40 1.70 9.29 -19.69
CA GLY A 40 1.49 9.69 -21.07
C GLY A 40 2.46 10.77 -21.51
N THR A 41 2.22 11.31 -22.69
CA THR A 41 3.02 12.37 -23.31
C THR A 41 2.09 13.52 -23.71
N ALA A 42 2.47 14.75 -23.36
CA ALA A 42 1.76 15.95 -23.79
C ALA A 42 2.29 16.38 -25.16
N THR A 43 1.42 16.41 -26.17
CA THR A 43 1.77 16.78 -27.55
C THR A 43 0.76 17.75 -28.15
N ASP A 44 1.23 18.63 -29.04
CA ASP A 44 0.39 19.47 -29.88
C ASP A 44 -0.29 18.60 -30.97
N PRO A 45 -1.63 18.64 -31.12
CA PRO A 45 -2.35 17.74 -32.02
C PRO A 45 -2.16 18.05 -33.51
N THR A 46 -1.71 19.26 -33.85
CA THR A 46 -1.53 19.68 -35.25
C THR A 46 -0.12 19.36 -35.75
N THR A 47 0.88 19.57 -34.90
CA THR A 47 2.29 19.42 -35.26
C THR A 47 2.91 18.12 -34.77
N GLY A 48 2.31 17.48 -33.76
CA GLY A 48 2.89 16.34 -33.04
C GLY A 48 4.06 16.70 -32.12
N ALA A 49 4.38 17.99 -31.96
CA ALA A 49 5.48 18.43 -31.11
C ALA A 49 5.16 18.18 -29.64
N VAL A 50 6.17 17.80 -28.86
CA VAL A 50 6.03 17.64 -27.40
C VAL A 50 5.86 18.98 -26.71
N ILE A 51 5.06 19.01 -25.64
CA ILE A 51 4.81 20.21 -24.84
C ILE A 51 5.50 20.03 -23.48
N PRO A 52 6.65 20.68 -23.25
CA PRO A 52 7.29 20.66 -21.94
C PRO A 52 6.59 21.58 -20.94
N ASN A 53 6.67 21.27 -19.65
CA ASN A 53 6.06 22.04 -18.56
C ASN A 53 4.55 22.25 -18.68
N ALA A 54 3.85 21.38 -19.42
CA ALA A 54 2.39 21.36 -19.43
C ALA A 54 1.90 20.97 -18.04
N THR A 55 0.89 21.67 -17.51
CA THR A 55 0.28 21.30 -16.23
C THR A 55 -0.77 20.21 -16.45
N ILE A 56 -0.59 19.05 -15.83
CA ILE A 56 -1.54 17.95 -15.81
C ILE A 56 -2.20 17.92 -14.44
N VAL A 57 -3.53 18.03 -14.38
CA VAL A 57 -4.32 17.91 -13.15
C VAL A 57 -5.22 16.68 -13.28
N VAL A 58 -5.00 15.67 -12.45
CA VAL A 58 -5.86 14.50 -12.32
C VAL A 58 -6.83 14.74 -11.17
N ILE A 59 -8.13 14.65 -11.44
CA ILE A 59 -9.19 14.88 -10.46
C ILE A 59 -9.99 13.58 -10.31
N ASP A 60 -10.04 13.08 -9.09
CA ASP A 60 -10.98 12.03 -8.70
C ASP A 60 -12.22 12.70 -8.10
N VAL A 61 -13.31 12.72 -8.88
CA VAL A 61 -14.55 13.40 -8.51
C VAL A 61 -15.29 12.67 -7.39
N SER A 62 -15.24 11.34 -7.34
CA SER A 62 -15.95 10.56 -6.31
C SER A 62 -15.24 10.66 -4.95
N LYS A 63 -13.92 10.73 -4.95
CA LYS A 63 -13.10 10.86 -3.73
C LYS A 63 -12.83 12.31 -3.34
N GLY A 64 -13.08 13.28 -4.22
CA GLY A 64 -12.80 14.70 -3.97
C GLY A 64 -11.30 15.00 -3.83
N THR A 65 -10.44 14.23 -4.52
CA THR A 65 -8.98 14.40 -4.47
C THR A 65 -8.43 14.84 -5.82
N SER A 66 -7.27 15.51 -5.80
CA SER A 66 -6.55 15.87 -7.02
C SER A 66 -5.05 15.71 -6.88
N GLN A 67 -4.39 15.45 -8.00
CA GLN A 67 -2.92 15.45 -8.11
C GLN A 67 -2.49 16.26 -9.33
N THR A 68 -1.46 17.07 -9.15
CA THR A 68 -0.92 17.93 -10.20
C THR A 68 0.52 17.57 -10.47
N VAL A 69 0.87 17.39 -11.74
CA VAL A 69 2.24 17.20 -12.21
C VAL A 69 2.50 18.09 -13.42
N GLN A 70 3.77 18.22 -13.80
CA GLN A 70 4.14 18.85 -15.07
C GLN A 70 4.79 17.82 -16.00
N SER A 71 4.57 17.98 -17.30
CA SER A 71 5.33 17.23 -18.31
C SER A 71 6.80 17.65 -18.29
N LYS A 72 7.69 16.70 -18.56
CA LYS A 72 9.13 16.90 -18.69
C LYS A 72 9.48 17.50 -20.06
N ASP A 73 10.77 17.71 -20.29
CA ASP A 73 11.31 18.27 -21.54
C ASP A 73 10.96 17.43 -22.79
N ASP A 74 10.76 16.13 -22.62
CA ASP A 74 10.31 15.19 -23.66
C ASP A 74 8.77 15.08 -23.76
N GLY A 75 8.03 15.93 -23.04
CA GLY A 75 6.57 15.89 -22.95
C GLY A 75 6.01 14.79 -22.06
N ASN A 76 6.82 13.88 -21.51
CA ASN A 76 6.32 12.79 -20.70
C ASN A 76 5.87 13.26 -19.32
N TYR A 77 4.76 12.71 -18.83
CA TYR A 77 4.25 12.93 -17.48
C TYR A 77 3.90 11.59 -16.80
N SER A 78 3.93 11.59 -15.47
CA SER A 78 3.58 10.42 -14.68
C SER A 78 2.91 10.86 -13.38
N VAL A 79 1.63 10.52 -13.24
CA VAL A 79 0.84 10.68 -12.02
C VAL A 79 0.76 9.33 -11.36
N LEU A 80 1.46 9.16 -10.25
CA LEU A 80 1.63 7.88 -9.56
C LEU A 80 0.83 7.87 -8.26
N ARG A 81 0.64 6.68 -7.69
CA ARG A 81 0.03 6.54 -6.36
C ARG A 81 -1.40 7.08 -6.29
N LEU A 82 -2.17 6.91 -7.37
CA LEU A 82 -3.59 7.22 -7.38
C LEU A 82 -4.36 6.17 -6.57
N ILE A 83 -5.31 6.61 -5.77
CA ILE A 83 -6.11 5.74 -4.90
C ILE A 83 -7.12 4.98 -5.78
N PRO A 84 -7.02 3.65 -5.91
CA PRO A 84 -7.99 2.88 -6.68
C PRO A 84 -9.36 2.88 -5.98
N ASP A 85 -10.41 2.61 -6.75
CA ASP A 85 -11.69 2.24 -6.15
C ASP A 85 -11.62 0.82 -5.55
N SER A 86 -12.47 0.59 -4.55
CA SER A 86 -12.70 -0.71 -3.91
C SER A 86 -13.71 -1.55 -4.67
#